data_AF-A0A9W7YBY6-F1
#
_entry.id   AF-A0A9W7YBY6-F1
#
_cell.length_a   1.000
_cell.length_b   1.000
_cell.length_c   1.000
_cell.angle_alpha   90.00
_cell.angle_beta   90.00
_cell.angle_gamma   90.00
#
_symmetry.space_group_name_H-M   'P 1'
#
loop_
_entity.id
_entity.type
_entity.pdbx_description
1 polymer ?
#
loop_
_entity_poly.entity_id
_entity_poly.type
_entity_poly.pdbx_seq_one_letter_code
_entity_poly.pdbx_strand_id
1 'polypeptide(L)'
;MEARHAFRRHKENKIHWEQGSVYDLSWSSDGTLLTAVGSKGPVRSWRLGRGGHKEGEEHKGLGSNIERLAWCPESTSAHILAAAEYEKVVHLWDQRSASV
;
A
#
# COMPACT_ATOMS: atom_id res chain seq x y z
N MET A 1 -25.35 -10.07 -37.46
CA MET A 1 -24.57 -9.00 -36.81
C MET A 1 -24.51 -9.33 -35.33
N GLU A 2 -23.44 -9.97 -34.85
CA GLU A 2 -23.24 -10.21 -33.42
C GLU A 2 -21.91 -9.59 -33.02
N ALA A 3 -21.98 -8.54 -32.21
CA ALA A 3 -20.82 -7.93 -31.58
C ALA A 3 -20.34 -8.87 -30.46
N ARG A 4 -19.36 -9.73 -30.77
CA ARG A 4 -18.57 -10.42 -29.75
C ARG A 4 -17.65 -9.39 -29.09
N HIS A 5 -18.12 -8.76 -28.02
CA HIS A 5 -17.26 -8.00 -27.12
C HIS A 5 -16.33 -8.97 -26.40
N ALA A 6 -15.20 -9.29 -27.05
CA ALA A 6 -14.09 -9.96 -26.39
C ALA A 6 -13.56 -9.02 -25.31
N PHE A 7 -13.87 -9.29 -24.04
CA PHE A 7 -13.14 -8.76 -22.89
C PHE A 7 -11.69 -9.24 -23.01
N ARG A 8 -10.89 -8.41 -23.66
CA ARG A 8 -9.56 -8.72 -24.16
C ARG A 8 -8.58 -8.75 -22.99
N ARG A 9 -8.13 -9.96 -22.62
CA ARG A 9 -6.87 -10.29 -21.91
C ARG A 9 -6.37 -9.25 -20.89
N HIS A 10 -6.99 -9.20 -19.71
CA HIS A 10 -6.36 -8.56 -18.55
C HIS A 10 -5.23 -9.48 -18.05
N LYS A 11 -4.03 -8.94 -17.85
CA LYS A 11 -2.96 -9.63 -17.10
C LYS A 11 -3.14 -9.26 -15.64
N GLU A 12 -3.40 -10.26 -14.79
CA GLU A 12 -3.36 -10.09 -13.34
C GLU A 12 -1.93 -10.34 -12.83
N ASN A 13 -1.47 -9.49 -11.92
CA ASN A 13 -0.28 -9.75 -11.12
C ASN A 13 -0.75 -9.89 -9.67
N LYS A 14 -0.47 -11.05 -9.05
CA LYS A 14 -0.78 -11.31 -7.64
C LYS A 14 0.46 -11.09 -6.80
N ILE A 15 0.29 -10.38 -5.69
CA ILE A 15 1.31 -10.22 -4.65
C ILE A 15 0.81 -11.01 -3.45
N HIS A 16 1.56 -12.03 -3.04
CA HIS A 16 1.20 -12.85 -1.89
C HIS A 16 1.65 -12.17 -0.60
N TRP A 17 0.73 -12.03 0.35
CA TRP A 17 1.01 -11.50 1.69
C TRP A 17 1.12 -12.68 2.67
N GLU A 18 2.35 -13.02 3.04
CA GLU A 18 2.62 -14.25 3.82
C GLU A 18 2.26 -14.15 5.31
N GLN A 19 1.91 -12.96 5.81
CA GLN A 19 1.83 -12.71 7.26
C GLN A 19 0.40 -12.57 7.80
N GLY A 20 -0.64 -12.58 6.95
CA GLY A 20 -2.03 -12.46 7.41
C GLY A 20 -3.00 -11.92 6.36
N SER A 21 -4.19 -11.54 6.81
CA SER A 21 -5.19 -10.91 5.94
C SER A 21 -4.78 -9.48 5.63
N VAL A 22 -4.87 -9.09 4.36
CA VAL A 22 -4.76 -7.68 3.94
C VAL A 22 -6.08 -6.99 4.23
N TYR A 23 -6.03 -5.86 4.94
CA TYR A 23 -7.22 -5.10 5.33
C TYR A 23 -7.43 -3.85 4.51
N ASP A 24 -6.35 -3.19 4.10
CA ASP A 24 -6.45 -1.94 3.36
C ASP A 24 -5.27 -1.72 2.41
N LEU A 25 -5.52 -0.89 1.39
CA LEU A 25 -4.59 -0.51 0.34
C LEU A 25 -4.73 0.98 0.06
N SER A 26 -3.61 1.69 -0.05
CA SER A 26 -3.62 3.12 -0.37
C SER A 26 -2.49 3.50 -1.31
N TRP A 27 -2.82 4.30 -2.32
CA TRP A 27 -1.85 4.89 -3.23
C TRP A 27 -1.21 6.12 -2.61
N SER A 28 0.10 6.28 -2.79
CA SER A 28 0.76 7.55 -2.52
C SER A 28 0.16 8.66 -3.37
N SER A 29 0.18 9.89 -2.86
CA SER A 29 -0.43 11.04 -3.54
C SER A 29 0.22 11.37 -4.88
N ASP A 30 1.47 10.97 -5.09
CA ASP A 30 2.17 11.07 -6.37
C ASP A 30 1.87 9.89 -7.33
N GLY A 31 1.11 8.89 -6.88
CA GLY A 31 0.71 7.71 -7.65
C GLY A 31 1.85 6.72 -7.92
N THR A 32 3.01 6.87 -7.29
CA THR A 32 4.17 6.02 -7.59
C THR A 32 4.27 4.77 -6.72
N LEU A 33 3.64 4.78 -5.54
CA LEU A 33 3.68 3.70 -4.57
C LEU A 33 2.27 3.23 -4.23
N LEU A 34 2.11 1.91 -4.16
CA LEU A 34 0.96 1.27 -3.52
C LEU A 34 1.42 0.78 -2.15
N THR A 35 0.70 1.11 -1.09
CA THR A 35 0.96 0.63 0.28
C THR A 35 -0.15 -0.31 0.71
N ALA A 36 0.19 -1.42 1.35
CA ALA A 36 -0.77 -2.34 1.97
C ALA A 36 -0.47 -2.55 3.45
N VAL A 37 -1.54 -2.89 4.16
CA VAL A 37 -1.52 -3.29 5.56
C VAL A 37 -2.45 -4.46 5.83
N GLY A 38 -2.24 -5.10 6.97
CA GLY A 38 -3.04 -6.24 7.36
C GLY A 38 -2.97 -6.60 8.84
N SER A 39 -3.56 -7.75 9.13
CA SER A 39 -3.70 -8.29 10.48
C SER A 39 -2.37 -8.57 11.16
N LYS A 40 -1.34 -8.95 10.38
CA LYS A 40 0.02 -9.12 10.88
C LYS A 40 1.05 -8.76 9.82
N GLY A 41 2.24 -8.53 10.32
CA GLY A 41 3.39 -8.13 9.53
C GLY A 41 3.50 -6.62 9.37
N PRO A 42 4.64 -6.17 8.84
CA PRO A 42 4.94 -4.76 8.65
C PRO A 42 4.07 -4.14 7.55
N VAL A 43 3.95 -2.82 7.55
CA VAL A 43 3.40 -2.08 6.41
C VAL A 43 4.37 -2.23 5.24
N ARG A 44 3.86 -2.51 4.04
CA ARG A 44 4.73 -2.71 2.86
C ARG A 44 4.28 -1.84 1.70
N SER A 45 5.24 -1.32 0.95
CA SER A 45 4.97 -0.56 -0.27
C SER A 45 5.55 -1.26 -1.51
N TRP A 46 4.92 -1.02 -2.66
CA TRP A 46 5.39 -1.50 -3.97
C TRP A 46 5.40 -0.36 -4.95
N ARG A 47 6.47 -0.30 -5.75
CA ARG A 47 6.53 0.60 -6.91
C ARG A 47 6.04 -0.15 -8.13
N LEU A 48 5.01 0.37 -8.79
CA LEU A 48 4.48 -0.23 -10.01
C LEU A 48 5.19 0.37 -11.24
N GLY A 49 5.78 -0.50 -12.08
CA GLY A 49 6.43 -0.11 -13.33
C GLY A 49 5.73 -0.73 -14.55
N ARG A 50 6.11 -0.33 -15.76
CA ARG A 50 5.53 -0.84 -17.03
C ARG A 50 5.64 -2.37 -17.22
N GLY A 51 6.43 -3.07 -16.40
CA GLY A 51 6.64 -4.52 -16.48
C GLY A 51 6.11 -5.34 -15.29
N GLY A 52 5.45 -4.72 -14.30
CA GLY A 52 4.98 -5.41 -13.10
C GLY A 52 5.22 -4.59 -11.82
N HIS A 53 5.16 -5.27 -10.68
CA HIS A 53 5.52 -4.69 -9.39
C HIS A 53 7.00 -4.97 -9.10
N LYS A 54 7.71 -3.99 -8.55
CA LYS A 54 8.91 -4.27 -7.77
C LYS A 54 8.52 -4.19 -6.31
N GLU A 55 8.87 -5.23 -5.55
CA GLU A 55 8.80 -5.18 -4.10
C GLU A 55 9.56 -3.94 -3.64
N GLY A 56 8.83 -3.04 -2.99
CA GLY A 56 9.37 -1.78 -2.52
C GLY A 56 9.89 -1.94 -1.11
N GLU A 57 9.58 -0.98 -0.26
CA GLU A 57 10.10 -0.92 1.10
C GLU A 57 9.19 -1.65 2.09
N GLU A 58 9.83 -2.33 3.04
CA GLU A 58 9.19 -2.87 4.22
C GLU A 58 9.36 -1.89 5.38
N HIS A 59 8.24 -1.34 5.84
CA HIS A 59 8.22 -0.33 6.90
C HIS A 59 8.04 -1.01 8.25
N LYS A 60 9.18 -1.35 8.86
CA LYS A 60 9.23 -1.92 10.20
C LYS A 60 8.99 -0.81 11.24
N GLY A 61 8.27 -1.14 12.31
CA GLY A 61 8.01 -0.21 13.41
C GLY A 61 6.59 0.35 13.45
N LEU A 62 5.81 0.23 12.36
CA LEU A 62 4.42 0.69 12.28
C LEU A 62 3.40 -0.25 12.98
N GLY A 63 3.82 -0.97 14.02
CA GLY A 63 2.99 -1.93 14.71
C GLY A 63 2.54 -3.09 13.82
N SER A 64 1.63 -3.90 14.34
CA SER A 64 0.92 -4.95 13.61
C SER A 64 -0.58 -4.69 13.73
N ASN A 65 -1.41 -5.30 12.88
CA ASN A 65 -2.87 -5.15 12.95
C ASN A 65 -3.35 -3.72 12.61
N ILE A 66 -2.84 -3.20 11.49
CA ILE A 66 -3.29 -1.92 10.93
C ILE A 66 -4.51 -2.18 10.05
N GLU A 67 -5.58 -1.46 10.34
CA GLU A 67 -6.89 -1.63 9.71
C GLU A 67 -7.10 -0.64 8.56
N ARG A 68 -6.53 0.57 8.64
CA ARG A 68 -6.77 1.63 7.64
C ARG A 68 -5.51 2.42 7.33
N LEU A 69 -5.40 2.88 6.09
CA LEU A 69 -4.35 3.75 5.59
C LEU A 69 -4.92 5.03 4.97
N ALA A 70 -4.18 6.14 5.13
CA ALA A 70 -4.45 7.38 4.40
C ALA A 70 -3.15 8.14 4.11
N TRP A 71 -2.79 8.23 2.82
CA TRP A 71 -1.75 9.16 2.36
C TRP A 71 -2.25 10.60 2.47
N CYS A 72 -1.39 11.50 2.92
CA CYS A 72 -1.71 12.91 2.96
C CYS A 72 -1.88 13.43 1.51
N PRO A 73 -3.05 13.97 1.13
CA PRO A 73 -3.28 14.44 -0.23
C PRO A 73 -2.61 15.80 -0.52
N GLU A 74 -2.15 16.49 0.52
CA GLU A 74 -1.53 17.82 0.38
C GLU A 74 -0.08 17.67 -0.10
N SER A 75 0.29 18.43 -1.12
CA SER A 75 1.58 18.34 -1.81
C SER A 75 2.82 18.51 -0.92
N THR A 76 2.80 19.42 0.04
CA THR A 76 3.91 19.66 0.97
C THR A 76 4.08 18.52 1.97
N SER A 77 2.97 17.85 2.30
CA SER A 77 2.90 16.71 3.22
C SER A 77 2.65 15.35 2.55
N ALA A 78 2.77 15.24 1.23
CA ALA A 78 2.45 14.02 0.45
C ALA A 78 3.28 12.77 0.79
N HIS A 79 4.34 12.98 1.57
CA HIS A 79 5.26 11.98 2.12
C HIS A 79 4.77 11.40 3.46
N ILE A 80 3.70 11.95 4.04
CA ILE A 80 3.11 11.48 5.29
C ILE A 80 2.02 10.46 5.01
N LEU A 81 2.11 9.31 5.69
CA LEU A 81 1.10 8.27 5.73
C LEU A 81 0.53 8.16 7.14
N ALA A 82 -0.79 8.26 7.25
CA ALA A 82 -1.51 7.90 8.47
C ALA A 82 -1.93 6.43 8.43
N ALA A 83 -1.74 5.72 9.54
CA ALA A 83 -2.13 4.33 9.72
C ALA A 83 -2.90 4.17 11.03
N ALA A 84 -4.08 3.56 10.97
CA ALA A 84 -4.90 3.31 12.15
C ALA A 84 -4.76 1.85 12.60
N GLU A 85 -4.26 1.64 13.81
CA GLU A 85 -4.14 0.34 14.46
C GLU A 85 -5.42 -0.02 15.20
N TYR A 86 -5.73 -1.32 15.25
CA TYR A 86 -6.86 -1.84 16.02
C TYR A 86 -6.82 -1.42 17.51
N GLU A 87 -5.62 -1.35 18.11
CA GLU A 87 -5.41 -1.04 19.53
C GLU A 87 -5.45 0.47 19.85
N LYS A 88 -6.26 1.23 19.10
CA LYS A 88 -6.55 2.67 19.33
C LYS A 88 -5.34 3.59 19.15
N VAL A 89 -4.33 3.15 18.42
CA VAL A 89 -3.15 3.94 18.08
C VAL A 89 -3.25 4.42 16.64
N VAL A 90 -2.93 5.69 16.41
CA VAL A 90 -2.72 6.23 15.06
C VAL A 90 -1.24 6.49 14.90
N HIS A 91 -0.65 5.87 13.88
CA HIS A 91 0.73 6.10 13.50
C HIS A 91 0.78 7.12 12.38
N LEU A 92 1.70 8.07 12.50
CA LEU A 92 2.07 8.97 11.41
C LEU A 92 3.48 8.61 10.97
N TRP A 93 3.61 8.29 9.69
CA TRP A 93 4.89 7.90 9.11
C TRP A 93 5.33 8.92 8.07
N ASP A 94 6.59 9.33 8.15
CA ASP A 94 7.24 10.24 7.21
C ASP A 94 8.21 9.43 6.31
N GLN A 95 7.91 9.36 5.01
CA GLN A 95 8.75 8.69 4.01
C GLN A 95 10.18 9.19 3.91
N ARG A 96 10.42 10.45 4.27
CA ARG A 96 11.74 11.07 4.19
C ARG A 96 12.59 10.68 5.39
N SER A 97 11.94 10.36 6.51
CA SER A 97 12.59 9.87 7.71
C SER A 97 12.57 8.34 7.68
N ALA A 98 13.55 7.76 7.00
CA ALA A 98 13.85 6.36 7.25
C ALA A 98 14.14 6.22 8.76
N SER A 99 13.34 5.41 9.44
CA SER A 99 13.56 5.12 10.86
C SER A 99 14.96 4.52 11.01
N VAL A 100 15.77 5.15 11.87
CA VAL A 100 17.08 4.65 12.31
C VAL A 100 16.98 3.30 12.98
#